data_AF-A0A514ZUT9-F1
#
_entry.id   AF-A0A514ZUT9-F1
#
_cell.length_a   1.000
_cell.length_b   1.000
_cell.length_c   1.000
_cell.angle_alpha   90.00
_cell.angle_beta   90.00
_cell.angle_gamma   90.00
#
_symmetry.space_group_name_H-M   'P 1'
#
loop_
_entity.id
_entity.type
_entity.pdbx_description
1 polymer ?
#
loop_
_entity_poly.entity_id
_entity_poly.type
_entity_poly.pdbx_seq_one_letter_code
_entity_poly.pdbx_strand_id
1 'polypeptide(L)'
;MHKSVFIACLLLTATVLFSFQQTDSWMGKWSGEHPEGVTYSITVKDKYRGMNLCEVHAEGIQTFYTLECWATGNPTTLKVYYRSTADGAFYAKDRVNLNQPLFILTREKGKTSWQWKQIFDGKLAMHKS
;
A
#
# COMPACT_ATOMS: atom_id res chain seq x y z
N MET A 1 -3.03 23.38 45.52
CA MET A 1 -3.60 23.16 44.17
C MET A 1 -2.52 22.61 43.22
N HIS A 2 -2.05 21.37 43.36
CA HIS A 2 -0.92 20.84 42.57
C HIS A 2 -1.15 19.40 42.04
N LYS A 3 -2.42 18.99 41.81
CA LYS A 3 -2.74 17.62 41.34
C LYS A 3 -3.02 17.50 39.84
N SER A 4 -3.18 18.60 39.10
CA SER A 4 -3.64 18.56 37.71
C SER A 4 -2.54 18.61 36.65
N VAL A 5 -1.29 18.85 37.01
CA VAL A 5 -0.19 19.05 36.04
C VAL A 5 0.38 17.72 35.52
N PHE A 6 0.32 16.65 36.31
CA PHE A 6 0.87 15.35 35.91
C PHE A 6 0.04 14.60 34.85
N ILE A 7 -1.26 14.92 34.71
CA ILE A 7 -2.14 14.23 33.76
C ILE A 7 -1.96 14.76 32.33
N ALA A 8 -1.60 16.04 32.16
CA ALA A 8 -1.42 16.65 30.85
C ALA A 8 -0.17 16.13 30.11
N CYS A 9 0.89 15.78 30.83
CA CYS A 9 2.14 15.32 30.22
C CYS A 9 2.06 13.87 29.70
N LEU A 10 1.19 13.03 30.29
CA LEU A 10 0.97 11.64 29.85
C LEU A 10 0.15 11.54 28.55
N LEU A 11 -0.74 12.51 28.30
CA LEU A 11 -1.59 12.54 27.10
C LEU A 11 -0.82 12.96 25.83
N LEU A 12 0.24 13.76 25.99
CA LEU A 12 1.09 14.22 24.87
C LEU A 12 2.05 13.13 24.36
N THR A 13 2.43 12.16 25.19
CA THR A 13 3.28 11.04 24.76
C THR A 13 2.50 9.98 23.97
N ALA A 14 1.18 9.86 24.19
CA ALA A 14 0.37 8.86 23.51
C ALA A 14 0.17 9.19 22.02
N THR A 15 0.02 10.46 21.64
CA THR A 15 -0.24 10.86 20.25
C THR A 15 0.93 10.61 19.30
N VAL A 16 2.17 10.65 19.79
CA VAL A 16 3.37 10.44 18.96
C VAL A 16 3.52 8.97 18.55
N LEU A 17 3.09 8.03 19.39
CA LEU A 17 3.17 6.59 19.10
C LEU A 17 2.11 6.15 18.07
N PHE A 18 0.95 6.80 18.00
CA PHE A 18 -0.10 6.47 17.04
C PHE A 18 0.25 6.78 15.59
N SER A 19 1.18 7.71 15.33
CA SER A 19 1.60 8.05 13.97
C SER A 19 2.49 6.97 13.33
N PHE A 20 3.21 6.18 14.12
CA PHE A 20 4.16 5.20 13.59
C PHE A 20 3.53 3.86 13.17
N GLN A 21 2.28 3.55 13.57
CA GLN A 21 1.62 2.26 13.26
C GLN A 21 0.49 2.36 12.22
N GLN A 22 0.32 3.51 11.56
CA GLN A 22 -0.86 3.79 10.76
C GLN A 22 -1.13 2.80 9.61
N THR A 23 -0.11 2.10 9.13
CA THR A 23 -0.21 1.14 8.02
C THR A 23 -0.06 -0.32 8.43
N ASP A 24 0.12 -0.64 9.71
CA ASP A 24 0.44 -2.00 10.15
C ASP A 24 -0.69 -2.99 9.81
N SER A 25 -1.94 -2.51 9.80
CA SER A 25 -3.11 -3.30 9.39
C SER A 25 -3.11 -3.74 7.92
N TRP A 26 -2.21 -3.18 7.10
CA TRP A 26 -2.02 -3.53 5.70
C TRP A 26 -0.94 -4.59 5.49
N MET A 27 -0.13 -4.92 6.50
CA MET A 27 0.93 -5.92 6.37
C MET A 27 0.38 -7.28 5.94
N GLY A 28 1.15 -7.98 5.10
CA GLY A 28 0.79 -9.26 4.51
C GLY A 28 0.52 -9.19 3.02
N LYS A 29 -0.01 -10.28 2.46
CA LYS A 29 -0.31 -10.42 1.04
C LYS A 29 -1.78 -10.11 0.77
N TRP A 30 -2.02 -9.33 -0.27
CA TRP A 30 -3.34 -9.04 -0.80
C TRP A 30 -3.37 -9.42 -2.26
N SER A 31 -4.46 -10.00 -2.73
CA SER A 31 -4.64 -10.35 -4.15
C SER A 31 -6.04 -10.07 -4.67
N GLY A 32 -6.14 -9.86 -5.97
CA GLY A 32 -7.38 -9.66 -6.69
C GLY A 32 -7.21 -10.00 -8.17
N GLU A 33 -8.29 -10.45 -8.80
CA GLU A 33 -8.29 -10.83 -10.21
C GLU A 33 -8.94 -9.73 -11.04
N HIS A 34 -8.26 -9.34 -12.13
CA HIS A 34 -8.82 -8.43 -13.13
C HIS A 34 -9.68 -9.22 -14.13
N PRO A 35 -10.78 -8.67 -14.66
CA PRO A 35 -11.65 -9.36 -15.62
C PRO A 35 -10.95 -9.90 -16.87
N GLU A 36 -9.77 -9.37 -17.20
CA GLU A 36 -8.93 -9.82 -18.32
C GLU A 36 -8.04 -11.04 -17.98
N GLY A 37 -8.25 -11.67 -16.81
CA GLY A 37 -7.52 -12.86 -16.39
C GLY A 37 -6.11 -12.59 -15.88
N VAL A 38 -5.86 -11.37 -15.37
CA VAL A 38 -4.60 -11.02 -14.69
C VAL A 38 -4.82 -10.98 -13.19
N THR A 39 -4.10 -11.82 -12.47
CA THR A 39 -4.04 -11.78 -11.02
C THR A 39 -3.02 -10.75 -10.57
N TYR A 40 -3.46 -9.78 -9.78
CA TYR A 40 -2.60 -8.80 -9.13
C TYR A 40 -2.44 -9.17 -7.67
N SER A 41 -1.21 -9.15 -7.17
CA SER A 41 -0.95 -9.26 -5.74
C SER A 41 0.04 -8.23 -5.25
N ILE A 42 -0.10 -7.82 -4.00
CA ILE A 42 0.82 -6.95 -3.28
C ILE A 42 1.17 -7.58 -1.94
N THR A 43 2.46 -7.69 -1.67
CA THR A 43 2.98 -8.05 -0.35
C THR A 43 3.49 -6.80 0.34
N VAL A 44 2.83 -6.39 1.42
CA VAL A 44 3.24 -5.26 2.25
C VAL A 44 4.09 -5.78 3.40
N LYS A 45 5.36 -5.36 3.42
CA LYS A 45 6.39 -5.75 4.40
C LYS A 45 6.57 -4.62 5.43
N ASP A 46 7.52 -4.82 6.34
CA ASP A 46 7.82 -3.86 7.40
C ASP A 46 8.36 -2.52 6.85
N LYS A 47 8.50 -1.54 7.73
CA LYS A 47 8.87 -0.17 7.39
C LYS A 47 10.37 -0.01 7.27
N TYR A 48 10.77 0.76 6.26
CA TYR A 48 12.09 1.37 6.15
C TYR A 48 11.91 2.88 6.05
N ARG A 49 12.53 3.63 6.98
CA ARG A 49 12.45 5.10 7.04
C ARG A 49 11.01 5.65 7.00
N GLY A 50 10.10 5.01 7.74
CA GLY A 50 8.71 5.46 7.88
C GLY A 50 7.76 5.05 6.75
N MET A 51 8.21 4.27 5.77
CA MET A 51 7.38 3.75 4.67
C MET A 51 7.49 2.24 4.62
N ASN A 52 6.37 1.54 4.35
CA ASN A 52 6.40 0.10 4.16
C ASN A 52 7.13 -0.23 2.85
N LEU A 53 8.04 -1.21 2.91
CA LEU A 53 8.51 -1.86 1.70
C LEU A 53 7.39 -2.75 1.17
N CYS A 54 7.23 -2.82 -0.16
CA CYS A 54 6.27 -3.72 -0.76
C CYS A 54 6.75 -4.29 -2.09
N GLU A 55 6.06 -5.32 -2.52
CA GLU A 55 6.33 -6.03 -3.77
C GLU A 55 5.01 -6.33 -4.46
N VAL A 56 4.91 -5.96 -5.72
CA VAL A 56 3.72 -6.17 -6.55
C VAL A 56 4.02 -7.21 -7.59
N HIS A 57 3.12 -8.17 -7.76
CA HIS A 57 3.17 -9.17 -8.82
C HIS A 57 1.92 -9.06 -9.66
N ALA A 58 2.10 -9.08 -10.98
CA ALA A 58 1.03 -9.27 -11.93
C ALA A 58 1.31 -10.56 -12.71
N GLU A 59 0.32 -11.45 -12.78
CA GLU A 59 0.44 -12.73 -13.46
C GLU A 59 -0.83 -13.01 -14.27
N GLY A 60 -0.67 -13.25 -15.56
CA GLY A 60 -1.73 -13.64 -16.49
C GLY A 60 -1.11 -14.25 -17.75
N ILE A 61 -1.94 -14.70 -18.68
CA ILE A 61 -1.49 -15.45 -19.89
C ILE A 61 -0.45 -14.66 -20.71
N GLN A 62 -0.56 -13.33 -20.78
CA GLN A 62 0.33 -12.45 -21.55
C GLN A 62 1.07 -11.42 -20.70
N THR A 63 0.91 -11.47 -19.37
CA THR A 63 1.42 -10.43 -18.46
C THR A 63 2.13 -11.09 -17.29
N PHE A 64 3.42 -10.82 -17.15
CA PHE A 64 4.18 -11.17 -15.96
C PHE A 64 5.15 -10.06 -15.61
N TYR A 65 5.01 -9.50 -14.40
CA TYR A 65 6.01 -8.56 -13.87
C TYR A 65 6.02 -8.54 -12.34
N THR A 66 7.19 -8.23 -11.79
CA THR A 66 7.41 -7.96 -10.37
C THR A 66 7.94 -6.55 -10.19
N LEU A 67 7.24 -5.75 -9.40
CA LEU A 67 7.64 -4.40 -9.04
C LEU A 67 8.04 -4.34 -7.57
N GLU A 68 9.10 -3.62 -7.29
CA GLU A 68 9.39 -3.18 -5.93
C GLU A 68 8.71 -1.84 -5.70
N CYS A 69 8.13 -1.67 -4.51
CA CYS A 69 7.35 -0.49 -4.18
C CYS A 69 7.56 -0.01 -2.75
N TRP A 70 7.11 1.21 -2.51
CA TRP A 70 7.01 1.81 -1.19
C TRP A 70 5.54 2.12 -0.94
N ALA A 71 5.09 1.94 0.29
CA ALA A 71 3.71 2.21 0.65
C ALA A 71 3.62 3.08 1.91
N THR A 72 2.65 3.98 1.90
CA THR A 72 2.34 4.86 3.04
C THR A 72 0.84 5.17 3.06
N GLY A 73 0.34 5.53 4.23
CA GLY A 73 -1.07 5.83 4.40
C GLY A 73 -1.53 5.63 5.83
N ASN A 74 -2.78 5.18 5.95
CA ASN A 74 -3.49 5.04 7.21
C ASN A 74 -4.31 3.73 7.23
N PRO A 75 -5.04 3.42 8.32
CA PRO A 75 -5.75 2.14 8.42
C PRO A 75 -6.83 1.89 7.37
N THR A 76 -7.29 2.92 6.66
CA THR A 76 -8.33 2.83 5.62
C THR A 76 -7.80 3.04 4.20
N THR A 77 -6.61 3.61 4.04
CA THR A 77 -6.03 3.95 2.74
C THR A 77 -4.54 3.63 2.70
N LEU A 78 -4.10 2.85 1.72
CA LEU A 78 -2.69 2.60 1.43
C LEU A 78 -2.35 3.10 0.03
N LYS A 79 -1.46 4.10 -0.06
CA LYS A 79 -0.92 4.61 -1.32
C LYS A 79 0.36 3.86 -1.64
N VAL A 80 0.48 3.33 -2.85
CA VAL A 80 1.61 2.51 -3.29
C VAL A 80 2.36 3.21 -4.41
N TYR A 81 3.67 3.37 -4.26
CA TYR A 81 4.56 4.11 -5.15
C TYR A 81 5.59 3.17 -5.76
N TYR A 82 5.92 3.40 -7.03
CA TYR A 82 6.94 2.64 -7.74
C TYR A 82 8.34 2.91 -7.18
N ARG A 83 9.16 1.86 -7.06
CA ARG A 83 10.62 1.99 -6.88
C ARG A 83 11.37 1.54 -8.12
N SER A 84 11.11 0.31 -8.54
CA SER A 84 11.89 -0.40 -9.56
C SER A 84 11.10 -1.59 -10.06
N THR A 85 11.48 -2.10 -11.23
CA THR A 85 11.02 -3.38 -11.76
C THR A 85 12.08 -4.42 -11.39
N ALA A 86 11.72 -5.42 -10.59
CA ALA A 86 12.62 -6.49 -10.19
C ALA A 86 12.73 -7.58 -11.27
N ASP A 87 11.59 -7.90 -11.90
CA ASP A 87 11.48 -8.94 -12.91
C ASP A 87 10.31 -8.65 -13.87
N GLY A 88 10.33 -9.32 -15.03
CA GLY A 88 9.34 -9.20 -16.09
C GLY A 88 9.75 -8.23 -17.21
N ALA A 89 9.18 -8.47 -18.37
CA ALA A 89 9.33 -7.61 -19.55
C ALA A 89 8.08 -6.73 -19.71
N PHE A 90 8.23 -5.59 -20.41
CA PHE A 90 7.12 -4.74 -20.88
C PHE A 90 6.35 -3.92 -19.84
N TYR A 91 6.77 -3.85 -18.57
CA TYR A 91 6.23 -2.80 -17.70
C TYR A 91 6.65 -1.42 -18.21
N ALA A 92 5.67 -0.54 -18.45
CA ALA A 92 5.89 0.80 -19.01
C ALA A 92 6.51 1.77 -17.99
N LYS A 93 7.69 1.43 -17.45
CA LYS A 93 8.40 2.18 -16.40
C LYS A 93 8.62 3.65 -16.77
N ASP A 94 8.84 3.95 -18.04
CA ASP A 94 9.12 5.31 -18.52
C ASP A 94 7.88 6.23 -18.46
N ARG A 95 6.69 5.65 -18.24
CA ARG A 95 5.43 6.39 -18.05
C ARG A 95 5.09 6.62 -16.57
N VAL A 96 5.91 6.13 -15.64
CA VAL A 96 5.67 6.25 -14.21
C VAL A 96 6.14 7.60 -13.70
N ASN A 97 5.26 8.31 -12.99
CA ASN A 97 5.64 9.42 -12.14
C ASN A 97 5.96 8.90 -10.73
N LEU A 98 7.25 8.92 -10.36
CA LEU A 98 7.75 8.43 -9.07
C LEU A 98 7.15 9.14 -7.85
N ASN A 99 6.68 10.38 -8.02
CA ASN A 99 6.12 11.19 -6.94
C ASN A 99 4.60 10.99 -6.78
N GLN A 100 3.99 10.13 -7.59
CA GLN A 100 2.57 9.81 -7.54
C GLN A 100 2.36 8.32 -7.26
N PRO A 101 1.26 7.94 -6.60
CA PRO A 101 0.97 6.52 -6.38
C PRO A 101 0.65 5.83 -7.70
N LEU A 102 1.10 4.59 -7.88
CA LEU A 102 0.67 3.70 -8.97
C LEU A 102 -0.80 3.33 -8.80
N PHE A 103 -1.17 3.00 -7.57
CA PHE A 103 -2.53 2.64 -7.18
C PHE A 103 -2.73 2.92 -5.69
N ILE A 104 -4.00 2.90 -5.29
CA ILE A 104 -4.42 3.08 -3.90
C ILE A 104 -5.29 1.90 -3.50
N LEU A 105 -4.95 1.28 -2.38
CA LEU A 105 -5.85 0.36 -1.69
C LEU A 105 -6.74 1.16 -0.73
N THR A 106 -8.04 0.94 -0.80
CA THR A 106 -9.01 1.55 0.11
C THR A 106 -9.83 0.47 0.79
N ARG A 107 -10.02 0.61 2.10
CA ARG A 107 -10.88 -0.23 2.92
C ARG A 107 -12.15 0.52 3.30
N GLU A 108 -13.28 0.02 2.84
CA GLU A 108 -14.61 0.56 3.12
C GLU A 108 -15.57 -0.56 3.49
N LYS A 109 -16.24 -0.44 4.65
CA LYS A 109 -17.24 -1.42 5.12
C LYS A 109 -16.72 -2.88 5.10
N GLY A 110 -15.47 -3.07 5.51
CA GLY A 110 -14.81 -4.39 5.54
C GLY A 110 -14.33 -4.92 4.19
N LYS A 111 -14.60 -4.22 3.08
CA LYS A 111 -14.12 -4.59 1.75
C LYS A 111 -12.87 -3.81 1.41
N THR A 112 -11.91 -4.47 0.79
CA THR A 112 -10.69 -3.83 0.27
C THR A 112 -10.78 -3.75 -1.24
N SER A 113 -10.36 -2.62 -1.80
CA SER A 113 -10.29 -2.43 -3.24
C SER A 113 -9.00 -1.76 -3.64
N TRP A 114 -8.46 -2.16 -4.78
CA TRP A 114 -7.31 -1.55 -5.44
C TRP A 114 -7.83 -0.67 -6.57
N GLN A 115 -7.37 0.57 -6.63
CA GLN A 115 -7.70 1.53 -7.69
C GLN A 115 -6.42 2.03 -8.35
N TRP A 116 -6.25 1.77 -9.64
CA TRP A 116 -5.16 2.33 -10.41
C TRP A 116 -5.23 3.86 -10.48
N LYS A 117 -4.07 4.49 -10.49
CA LYS A 117 -3.90 5.96 -10.56
C LYS A 117 -2.98 6.41 -11.68
N GLN A 118 -2.24 5.49 -12.28
CA GLN A 118 -1.31 5.72 -13.39
C GLN A 118 -1.31 4.48 -14.29
N ILE A 119 -0.82 4.65 -15.53
CA ILE A 119 -0.54 3.64 -16.58
C ILE A 119 -1.77 2.82 -17.02
N PHE A 120 -2.55 2.32 -16.08
CA PHE A 120 -3.77 1.56 -16.25
C PHE A 120 -4.94 2.29 -15.60
N ASP A 121 -6.13 1.98 -16.08
CA ASP A 121 -7.39 2.41 -15.47
C ASP A 121 -8.07 1.24 -14.77
N GLY A 122 -9.07 1.54 -13.95
CA GLY A 122 -9.93 0.53 -13.35
C GLY A 122 -9.68 0.22 -11.88
N LYS A 123 -10.55 -0.63 -11.35
CA LYS A 123 -10.65 -0.99 -9.94
C LYS A 123 -10.83 -2.49 -9.81
N LEU A 124 -10.20 -3.08 -8.80
CA LEU A 124 -10.32 -4.51 -8.53
C LEU A 124 -10.55 -4.76 -7.03
N ALA A 125 -11.34 -5.79 -6.73
CA ALA A 125 -11.59 -6.21 -5.36
C ALA A 125 -10.38 -6.99 -4.83
N MET A 126 -10.02 -6.74 -3.58
CA MET A 126 -8.84 -7.35 -2.96
C MET A 126 -9.22 -8.18 -1.75
N HIS A 127 -8.54 -9.31 -1.61
CA HIS A 127 -8.68 -10.23 -0.50
C HIS A 127 -7.31 -10.42 0.16
N LYS A 128 -7.30 -10.52 1.48
CA LYS A 128 -6.08 -10.83 2.23
C LYS A 128 -5.86 -12.35 2.21
N SER A 129 -4.64 -12.79 1.90
CA SER A 129 -4.22 -14.18 2.03
C SER A 129 -3.69 -14.48 3.42
#